data_AF-A0A392UHY6-F1
#
_entry.id   AF-A0A392UHY6-F1
#
_cell.length_a   1.000
_cell.length_b   1.000
_cell.length_c   1.000
_cell.angle_alpha   90.00
_cell.angle_beta   90.00
_cell.angle_gamma   90.00
#
_symmetry.space_group_name_H-M   'P 1'
#
loop_
_entity.id
_entity.type
_entity.pdbx_description
1 polymer ?
#
loop_
_entity_poly.entity_id
_entity_poly.type
_entity_poly.pdbx_seq_one_letter_code
_entity_poly.pdbx_strand_id
1 'polypeptide(L)' 'GYLQFDPEIEKTARANRKVVRLAKEAARLARLEQVTSEEEGTSEEEEQVEMAENVQNPPPPPPPRSTLGDYGRRNDDELA' A
#
# COMPACT_ATOMS: atom_id res chain seq x y z
N GLY A 1 10.83 -11.79 -35.02
CA GLY A 1 12.06 -12.47 -34.55
C GLY A 1 11.95 -12.71 -33.06
N TYR A 2 12.41 -13.86 -32.58
CA TYR A 2 12.46 -14.19 -31.15
C TYR A 2 13.83 -13.79 -30.60
N LEU A 3 13.86 -12.99 -29.53
CA LEU A 3 15.11 -12.69 -28.82
C LEU A 3 15.41 -13.86 -27.88
N GLN A 4 16.55 -14.52 -28.10
CA GLN A 4 17.02 -15.61 -27.24
C GLN A 4 17.26 -15.06 -25.83
N PHE A 5 16.86 -15.83 -24.82
CA PHE A 5 17.20 -15.52 -23.43
C PHE A 5 18.71 -15.61 -23.22
N ASP A 6 19.29 -14.55 -22.65
CA ASP A 6 20.69 -14.51 -22.22
C ASP A 6 20.76 -14.44 -20.68
N PRO A 7 21.25 -15.50 -20.02
CA PRO A 7 21.36 -15.56 -18.56
C PRO A 7 22.23 -14.44 -17.95
N GLU A 8 23.27 -13.98 -18.64
CA GLU A 8 24.18 -12.97 -18.12
C GLU A 8 23.54 -11.57 -18.17
N ILE A 9 22.73 -11.31 -19.19
CA ILE A 9 21.91 -10.09 -19.27
C ILE A 9 20.88 -10.05 -18.14
N GLU A 10 20.18 -11.16 -17.89
CA GLU A 10 19.17 -11.23 -16.83
C GLU A 10 19.78 -11.03 -15.43
N LYS A 11 20.96 -11.62 -15.16
CA LYS A 11 21.69 -11.41 -13.90
C LYS A 11 22.01 -9.93 -13.69
N THR A 12 22.57 -9.28 -14.71
CA THR A 12 22.93 -7.86 -14.66
C THR A 12 21.69 -6.97 -14.49
N ALA A 13 20.62 -7.26 -15.23
CA ALA A 13 19.36 -6.53 -15.12
C ALA A 13 18.77 -6.62 -13.70
N ARG A 14 18.83 -7.80 -13.06
CA ARG A 14 18.41 -7.98 -11.66
C ARG A 14 19.28 -7.18 -10.70
N ALA A 15 20.60 -7.19 -10.88
CA ALA A 15 21.52 -6.41 -10.06
C ALA A 15 21.21 -4.90 -10.17
N ASN A 16 21.05 -4.39 -11.39
CA ASN A 16 20.70 -2.99 -11.63
C ASN A 16 19.37 -2.60 -10.99
N ARG A 17 18.34 -3.44 -11.11
CA ARG A 17 17.05 -3.21 -10.42
C ARG A 17 17.20 -3.11 -8.90
N LYS A 18 18.08 -3.93 -8.31
CA LYS A 18 18.35 -3.87 -6.86
C LYS A 18 19.06 -2.56 -6.49
N VAL A 19 20.11 -2.18 -7.22
CA VAL A 19 20.84 -0.93 -6.99
C VAL A 19 19.90 0.28 -7.08
N VAL A 20 19.05 0.34 -8.10
CA VAL A 20 18.09 1.43 -8.26
C VAL A 20 17.09 1.49 -7.10
N ARG A 21 16.60 0.35 -6.61
CA ARG A 21 15.70 0.31 -5.45
C ARG A 21 16.38 0.86 -4.20
N LEU A 22 17.59 0.39 -3.92
CA LEU A 22 18.37 0.84 -2.77
C LEU A 22 18.69 2.33 -2.87
N ALA A 23 19.04 2.84 -4.06
CA ALA A 23 19.28 4.27 -4.26
C ALA A 23 18.01 5.11 -4.02
N LYS A 24 16.83 4.62 -4.44
CA LYS A 24 15.55 5.29 -4.17
C LYS A 24 15.20 5.29 -2.68
N GLU A 25 15.41 4.17 -1.99
CA GLU A 25 15.20 4.08 -0.55
C GLU A 25 16.17 5.00 0.21
N ALA A 26 17.45 4.99 -0.14
CA ALA A 26 18.45 5.89 0.43
C ALA A 26 18.11 7.37 0.18
N ALA A 27 17.65 7.72 -1.02
CA ALA A 27 17.21 9.08 -1.32
C ALA A 27 15.96 9.49 -0.52
N ARG A 28 15.01 8.58 -0.30
CA ARG A 28 13.85 8.82 0.57
C ARG A 28 14.28 9.03 2.02
N LEU A 29 15.21 8.21 2.52
CA LEU A 29 15.75 8.36 3.87
C LEU A 29 16.53 9.66 4.04
N ALA A 30 17.38 10.04 3.08
CA ALA A 30 18.10 11.30 3.10
C ALA A 30 17.16 12.52 3.08
N ARG A 31 16.06 12.46 2.32
CA ARG A 31 15.02 13.49 2.35
C ARG A 31 14.32 13.54 3.70
N LEU A 32 13.98 12.39 4.28
CA LEU A 32 13.37 12.34 5.60
C LEU A 32 14.33 12.89 6.66
N GLU A 33 15.63 12.58 6.60
CA GLU A 33 16.65 13.11 7.50
C GLU A 33 16.78 14.64 7.38
N GLN A 34 16.77 15.18 6.16
CA GLN A 34 16.74 16.63 5.93
C GLN A 34 15.47 17.27 6.51
N VAL A 35 14.30 16.67 6.26
CA VAL A 35 13.04 17.12 6.84
C VAL A 35 13.14 17.06 8.37
N THR A 36 13.53 15.95 9.00
CA THR A 36 13.66 15.88 10.46
C THR A 36 14.72 16.82 11.04
N SER A 37 15.75 17.18 10.28
CA SER A 37 16.77 18.15 10.70
C SER A 37 16.31 19.60 10.54
N GLU A 38 15.48 19.90 9.56
CA GLU A 38 14.83 21.20 9.39
C GLU A 38 13.58 21.31 10.28
N GLU A 39 13.06 20.16 10.74
CA GLU A 39 11.79 19.98 11.40
C GLU A 39 11.90 19.34 12.79
N GLU A 40 12.99 19.61 13.50
CA GLU A 40 12.97 19.74 14.98
C GLU A 40 12.20 21.01 15.44
N GLY A 41 11.43 21.64 14.53
CA GLY A 41 10.59 22.81 14.79
C GLY A 41 9.09 22.66 14.51
N THR A 42 8.61 21.72 13.67
CA THR A 42 7.17 21.65 13.29
C THR A 42 6.56 20.26 12.96
N SER A 43 7.30 19.14 12.97
CA SER A 43 6.85 17.88 12.30
C SER A 43 6.03 16.94 13.16
N GLU A 44 5.81 17.25 14.43
CA GLU A 44 5.04 16.36 15.32
C GLU A 44 3.53 16.43 15.06
N GLU A 45 3.06 17.37 14.20
CA GLU A 45 1.63 17.60 13.98
C GLU A 45 1.02 16.76 12.84
N GLU A 46 1.78 16.26 11.86
CA GLU A 46 1.18 15.56 10.69
C GLU A 46 0.91 14.06 10.90
N GLU A 47 1.65 13.37 11.78
CA GLU A 47 1.42 11.93 12.05
C GLU A 47 0.28 11.69 13.07
N GLN A 48 -0.20 12.75 13.73
CA GLN A 48 -1.33 12.68 14.68
C GLN A 48 -2.70 12.89 14.02
N VAL A 49 -2.75 13.30 12.73
CA VAL A 49 -4.00 13.70 12.07
C VAL A 49 -4.80 12.52 11.50
N GLU A 50 -4.17 11.37 11.25
CA GLU A 50 -4.88 10.19 10.70
C GLU A 50 -5.97 9.68 11.65
N MET A 51 -5.78 9.84 12.96
CA MET A 51 -6.77 9.45 13.98
C MET A 51 -7.89 10.50 14.19
N ALA A 52 -7.64 11.75 13.79
CA ALA A 52 -8.60 12.86 13.95
C ALA A 52 -9.61 12.92 12.80
N GLU A 53 -9.20 12.59 11.57
CA GLU A 53 -10.11 12.57 10.39
C GLU A 53 -11.20 11.49 10.51
N ASN A 54 -10.89 10.37 11.16
CA ASN A 54 -11.84 9.28 11.42
C ASN A 54 -13.00 9.67 12.37
N VAL A 55 -12.92 10.84 13.03
CA VAL A 55 -14.03 11.38 13.85
C VAL A 55 -15.08 12.08 12.99
N GLN A 56 -14.68 12.72 11.88
CA GLN A 56 -15.62 13.41 10.99
C GLN A 56 -16.31 12.47 10.01
N ASN A 57 -15.67 11.36 9.64
CA ASN A 57 -16.23 10.32 8.79
C ASN A 57 -15.96 8.94 9.39
N PRO A 58 -16.73 8.50 10.40
CA PRO A 58 -16.56 7.15 10.94
C PRO A 58 -16.77 6.12 9.82
N PRO A 59 -16.01 5.01 9.83
CA PRO A 59 -16.19 3.97 8.83
C PRO A 59 -17.64 3.47 8.89
N PRO A 60 -18.25 3.12 7.73
CA PRO A 60 -19.58 2.56 7.73
C PRO A 60 -19.61 1.30 8.63
N PRO A 61 -20.73 1.03 9.31
CA PRO A 61 -20.85 -0.16 10.14
C PRO A 61 -20.53 -1.41 9.29
N PRO A 62 -19.86 -2.41 9.88
CA PRO A 62 -19.54 -3.63 9.16
C PRO A 62 -20.83 -4.29 8.64
N PRO A 63 -20.80 -4.93 7.46
CA PRO A 63 -21.97 -5.61 6.94
C PRO A 63 -22.44 -6.71 7.90
N PRO A 64 -23.75 -7.04 7.90
CA PRO A 64 -24.28 -8.15 8.69
C PRO A 64 -23.50 -9.42 8.39
N ARG A 65 -23.09 -10.13 9.43
CA ARG A 65 -22.43 -11.43 9.28
C ARG A 65 -23.47 -12.45 8.84
N SER A 66 -23.15 -13.26 7.84
CA SER A 66 -23.96 -14.41 7.48
C SER A 66 -24.08 -15.34 8.68
N THR A 67 -25.31 -15.65 9.07
CA THR A 67 -25.64 -16.68 10.05
C THR A 67 -25.57 -18.06 9.40
N LEU A 68 -25.48 -19.13 10.21
CA LEU A 68 -25.50 -20.50 9.71
C LEU A 68 -26.76 -20.82 8.88
N GLY A 69 -27.86 -20.09 9.11
CA GLY A 69 -29.12 -20.20 8.36
C GLY A 69 -29.12 -19.53 6.98
N ASP A 70 -28.10 -18.72 6.66
CA ASP A 70 -28.01 -18.04 5.36
C ASP A 70 -27.38 -18.92 4.28
N TYR A 71 -26.68 -19.99 4.69
CA TYR A 71 -26.10 -20.98 3.77
C TYR A 71 -27.22 -21.84 3.15
N GLY A 72 -27.49 -21.64 1.86
CA GLY A 72 -28.45 -22.44 1.10
C GLY A 72 -29.78 -21.74 0.80
N ARG A 73 -29.95 -20.47 1.20
CA ARG A 73 -31.08 -19.64 0.75
C ARG A 73 -30.85 -19.28 -0.72
N ARG A 74 -31.62 -19.88 -1.63
CA ARG A 74 -31.62 -19.49 -3.04
C ARG A 74 -32.45 -18.22 -3.18
N ASN A 75 -31.99 -17.28 -3.99
CA ASN A 75 -32.75 -16.09 -4.37
C ASN A 75 -33.81 -16.53 -5.40
N ASP A 76 -34.82 -17.29 -4.97
CA ASP A 76 -35.84 -17.85 -5.88
C ASP A 76 -36.91 -16.82 -6.31
N ASP A 77 -36.65 -15.51 -6.14
CA ASP A 77 -37.57 -14.43 -6.54
C ASP A 77 -37.21 -13.81 -7.92
N GLU A 78 -36.31 -14.43 -8.68
CA GLU A 78 -35.99 -14.00 -10.05
C GLU A 78 -36.27 -15.14 -11.03
N LEU A 79 -37.54 -15.26 -11.43
CA LEU A 79 -38.06 -15.46 -12.81
C LEU A 79 -39.52 -15.96 -12.75
N ALA A 80 -40.35 -15.30 -13.56
CA ALA A 80 -41.80 -15.43 -13.67
C ALA A 80 -42.34 -16.84 -13.98
#